data_AF-A0A1F6RJ63-F1
#
_entry.id   AF-A0A1F6RJ63-F1
#
_cell.length_a   1.000
_cell.length_b   1.000
_cell.length_c   1.000
_cell.angle_alpha   90.00
_cell.angle_beta   90.00
_cell.angle_gamma   90.00
#
_symmetry.space_group_name_H-M   'P 1'
#
loop_
_entity.id
_entity.type
_entity.pdbx_description
1 polymer ?
#
loop_
_entity_poly.entity_id
_entity_poly.type
_entity_poly.pdbx_seq_one_letter_code
_entity_poly.pdbx_strand_id
1 'polypeptide(L)'
;MSCSYFLYGDDYESIRTRLIQITNELSIHNDSTQTIELYNAIDIESFYNQGTNLNMFSINSASVIRINIKIFKILEKEFNDFISYLNSVSKLKNIFLILKIDNYDKSIKTFISSSKLVNELCKSFQCEEHLKLKYWQVNEIRAYVNKIAEANKIKFQSDALDDFVDSFKEQTENIPAEIIKLQTYRLPDNTISQNLVNNLYSSTSNIDILFNSLISKKDDNQVEVIESINNIQNPLYVIAALQNKARYYYLLALCQEVSLSGLEIQKITGVHPYRAQKDISFVKNTSTERLLNIIKILSEVECKLKTGNCSPGLAVQNIFLKSNCLI
;
A
#
# COMPACT_ATOMS: atom_id res chain seq x y z
N MET A 1 17.07 32.58 -4.12
CA MET A 1 16.62 32.15 -2.78
C MET A 1 16.85 30.67 -2.72
N SER A 2 17.69 30.20 -1.81
CA SER A 2 17.86 28.78 -1.57
C SER A 2 16.68 28.27 -0.74
N CYS A 3 16.05 27.19 -1.21
CA CYS A 3 14.97 26.52 -0.52
C CYS A 3 15.46 25.16 -0.01
N SER A 4 15.15 24.91 1.25
CA SER A 4 15.60 23.77 2.02
C SER A 4 14.37 22.98 2.45
N TYR A 5 14.28 21.71 2.06
CA TYR A 5 13.15 20.84 2.37
C TYR A 5 13.61 19.61 3.15
N PHE A 6 12.82 19.25 4.17
CA PHE A 6 12.97 18.01 4.91
C PHE A 6 11.71 17.15 4.72
N LEU A 7 11.84 16.07 3.97
CA LEU A 7 10.76 15.13 3.69
C LEU A 7 11.03 13.83 4.43
N TYR A 8 10.07 13.35 5.20
CA TYR A 8 10.24 12.10 5.95
C TYR A 8 8.96 11.30 6.04
N GLY A 9 9.10 9.98 6.14
CA GLY A 9 7.96 9.08 6.29
C GLY A 9 8.20 7.68 5.72
N ASP A 10 7.13 6.90 5.71
CA ASP A 10 7.07 5.55 5.15
C ASP A 10 6.37 5.49 3.77
N ASP A 11 5.70 6.56 3.33
CA ASP A 11 5.16 6.67 1.96
C ASP A 11 6.18 7.26 0.98
N TYR A 12 6.99 6.38 0.40
CA TYR A 12 8.04 6.78 -0.52
C TYR A 12 7.52 7.36 -1.85
N GLU A 13 6.38 6.89 -2.34
CA GLU A 13 5.83 7.40 -3.61
C GLU A 13 5.29 8.82 -3.45
N SER A 14 4.67 9.14 -2.30
CA SER A 14 4.27 10.50 -1.98
C SER A 14 5.49 11.44 -1.85
N ILE A 15 6.55 10.99 -1.16
CA ILE A 15 7.82 11.75 -1.08
C ILE A 15 8.40 11.99 -2.49
N ARG A 16 8.45 10.95 -3.33
CA ARG A 16 8.97 11.05 -4.70
C ARG A 16 8.16 12.02 -5.56
N THR A 17 6.84 11.94 -5.48
CA THR A 17 5.93 12.83 -6.21
C THR A 17 6.13 14.28 -5.78
N ARG A 18 6.25 14.51 -4.47
CA ARG A 18 6.49 15.84 -3.92
C ARG A 18 7.84 16.41 -4.33
N LEU A 19 8.90 15.60 -4.33
CA LEU A 19 10.21 16.02 -4.85
C LEU A 19 10.12 16.49 -6.30
N ILE A 20 9.44 15.74 -7.15
CA ILE A 20 9.25 16.10 -8.57
C ILE A 20 8.49 17.43 -8.70
N GLN A 21 7.45 17.64 -7.88
CA GLN A 21 6.72 18.91 -7.86
C GLN A 21 7.62 20.07 -7.48
N ILE A 22 8.40 19.93 -6.40
CA ILE A 22 9.28 21.01 -5.93
C ILE A 22 10.41 21.28 -6.92
N THR A 23 10.99 20.25 -7.54
CA THR A 23 12.02 20.45 -8.58
C THR A 23 11.46 21.18 -9.80
N ASN A 24 10.20 20.92 -10.16
CA ASN A 24 9.52 21.62 -11.25
C ASN A 24 9.19 23.08 -10.87
N GLU A 25 8.69 23.32 -9.65
CA GLU A 25 8.42 24.67 -9.12
C GLU A 25 9.69 25.54 -9.09
N LEU A 26 10.83 24.93 -8.75
CA LEU A 26 12.12 25.60 -8.69
C LEU A 26 12.87 25.62 -10.04
N SER A 27 12.28 25.10 -11.12
CA SER A 27 12.89 25.02 -12.46
C SER A 27 14.29 24.37 -12.47
N ILE A 28 14.48 23.35 -11.64
CA ILE A 28 15.76 22.63 -11.51
C ILE A 28 15.81 21.54 -12.57
N HIS A 29 16.72 21.66 -13.53
CA HIS A 29 16.94 20.61 -14.52
C HIS A 29 17.68 19.41 -13.90
N ASN A 30 17.33 18.19 -14.32
CA ASN A 30 17.90 16.94 -13.78
C ASN A 30 19.44 16.95 -13.78
N ASP A 31 20.08 17.56 -14.78
CA ASP A 31 21.54 17.64 -14.92
C ASP A 31 22.22 18.47 -13.81
N SER A 32 21.44 19.25 -13.05
CA SER A 32 21.90 20.06 -11.92
C SER A 32 21.57 19.44 -10.55
N THR A 33 21.02 18.23 -10.54
CA THR A 33 20.69 17.49 -9.31
C THR A 33 21.79 16.50 -8.95
N GLN A 34 22.32 16.61 -7.73
CA GLN A 34 23.25 15.63 -7.18
C GLN A 34 22.53 14.83 -6.10
N THR A 35 22.50 13.51 -6.27
CA THR A 35 21.92 12.62 -5.26
C THR A 35 23.04 12.01 -4.42
N ILE A 36 22.90 12.08 -3.10
CA ILE A 36 23.80 11.47 -2.13
C ILE A 36 22.97 10.51 -1.27
N GLU A 37 23.40 9.26 -1.20
CA GLU A 37 22.72 8.23 -0.40
C GLU A 37 23.62 7.81 0.75
N LEU A 38 23.10 7.94 1.98
CA LEU A 38 23.81 7.63 3.21
C LEU A 38 23.19 6.38 3.83
N TYR A 39 23.87 5.26 3.65
CA TYR A 39 23.44 3.96 4.20
C TYR A 39 24.33 3.50 5.36
N ASN A 40 25.61 3.86 5.32
CA ASN A 40 26.64 3.42 6.26
C ASN A 40 27.42 4.59 6.88
N ALA A 41 28.11 4.34 8.01
CA ALA A 41 28.90 5.37 8.70
C ALA A 41 30.07 5.90 7.86
N ILE A 42 30.66 5.06 7.01
CA ILE A 42 31.73 5.43 6.07
C ILE A 42 31.24 6.50 5.07
N ASP A 43 29.96 6.46 4.72
CA ASP A 43 29.36 7.42 3.79
C ASP A 43 29.27 8.82 4.42
N ILE A 44 29.19 8.92 5.76
CA ILE A 44 29.08 10.20 6.50
C ILE A 44 30.39 11.00 6.41
N GLU A 45 31.54 10.34 6.57
CA GLU A 45 32.85 11.00 6.40
C GLU A 45 33.03 11.49 4.96
N SER A 46 32.66 10.65 3.99
CA SER A 46 32.69 11.02 2.57
C SER A 46 31.75 12.20 2.26
N PHE A 47 30.60 12.27 2.95
CA PHE A 47 29.60 13.31 2.78
C PHE A 47 30.10 14.68 3.25
N TYR A 48 30.71 14.76 4.44
CA TYR A 48 31.32 16.00 4.91
C TYR A 48 32.44 16.48 3.97
N ASN A 49 33.23 15.55 3.43
CA ASN A 49 34.30 15.87 2.48
C ASN A 49 33.77 16.32 1.11
N GLN A 50 32.73 15.66 0.58
CA GLN A 50 32.11 16.00 -0.70
C GLN A 50 31.42 17.36 -0.69
N GLY A 51 30.94 17.81 0.48
CA GLY A 51 30.36 19.14 0.67
C GLY A 51 31.24 20.30 0.23
N THR A 52 32.56 20.11 0.27
CA THR A 52 33.54 21.11 -0.16
C THR A 52 33.72 21.18 -1.68
N ASN A 53 33.33 20.15 -2.43
CA ASN A 53 33.54 20.01 -3.88
C ASN A 53 32.25 20.15 -4.72
N LEU A 54 31.18 20.70 -4.17
CA LEU A 54 29.87 20.74 -4.84
C LEU A 54 29.80 21.78 -5.97
N ASN A 55 29.81 21.33 -7.23
CA ASN A 55 29.51 22.04 -8.49
C ASN A 55 29.41 23.57 -8.41
N MET A 56 30.52 24.28 -8.64
CA MET A 56 30.55 25.76 -8.73
C MET A 56 29.80 26.33 -9.95
N PHE A 57 29.35 25.48 -10.89
CA PHE A 57 29.01 25.90 -12.25
C PHE A 57 27.51 25.88 -12.60
N SER A 58 26.61 25.62 -11.64
CA SER A 58 25.17 25.55 -11.90
C SER A 58 24.38 26.53 -11.04
N ILE A 59 23.73 27.49 -11.70
CA ILE A 59 23.00 28.61 -11.10
C ILE A 59 21.80 28.15 -10.26
N ASN A 60 21.27 26.92 -10.49
CA ASN A 60 20.14 26.33 -9.77
C ASN A 60 20.38 24.83 -9.44
N SER A 61 21.52 24.45 -8.86
CA SER A 61 21.71 23.05 -8.42
C SER A 61 20.98 22.70 -7.13
N ALA A 62 20.54 21.44 -7.04
CA ALA A 62 20.00 20.84 -5.84
C ALA A 62 20.79 19.61 -5.38
N SER A 63 20.93 19.47 -4.07
CA SER A 63 21.48 18.27 -3.45
C SER A 63 20.35 17.47 -2.78
N VAL A 64 20.14 16.24 -3.24
CA VAL A 64 19.18 15.29 -2.67
C VAL A 64 19.92 14.35 -1.75
N ILE A 65 19.72 14.45 -0.44
CA ILE A 65 20.39 13.66 0.58
C ILE A 65 19.40 12.63 1.12
N ARG A 66 19.61 11.35 0.80
CA ARG A 66 18.78 10.24 1.31
C ARG A 66 19.45 9.60 2.51
N ILE A 67 18.70 9.49 3.60
CA ILE A 67 19.17 8.98 4.88
C ILE A 67 18.20 7.91 5.36
N ASN A 68 18.72 6.84 5.96
CA ASN A 68 17.90 5.83 6.65
C ASN A 68 17.81 6.13 8.16
N ILE A 69 16.85 5.49 8.85
CA ILE A 69 16.66 5.69 10.31
C ILE A 69 17.91 5.36 11.15
N LYS A 70 18.79 4.45 10.68
CA LYS A 70 19.99 4.03 11.42
C LYS A 70 21.04 5.15 11.40
N ILE A 71 21.30 5.73 10.24
CA ILE A 71 22.22 6.86 10.06
C ILE A 71 21.65 8.10 10.74
N PHE A 72 20.34 8.33 10.66
CA PHE A 72 19.71 9.44 11.35
C PHE A 72 19.97 9.43 12.87
N LYS A 73 19.92 8.26 13.50
CA LYS A 73 20.27 8.10 14.94
C LYS A 73 21.74 8.39 15.25
N ILE A 74 22.64 8.17 14.29
CA ILE A 74 24.06 8.51 14.43
C ILE A 74 24.23 10.02 14.31
N LEU A 75 23.65 10.62 13.27
CA LEU A 75 23.67 12.07 13.04
C LEU A 75 23.03 12.86 14.18
N GLU A 76 22.05 12.30 14.88
CA GLU A 76 21.48 12.93 16.08
C GLU A 76 22.49 13.05 17.23
N LYS A 77 23.44 12.10 17.36
CA LYS A 77 24.50 12.21 18.36
C LYS A 77 25.49 13.32 18.02
N GLU A 78 25.70 13.56 16.73
CA GLU A 78 26.62 14.57 16.17
C GLU A 78 25.85 15.77 15.56
N PHE A 79 24.68 16.10 16.12
CA PHE A 79 23.74 17.00 15.44
C PHE A 79 24.27 18.43 15.23
N ASN A 80 25.15 18.91 16.12
CA ASN A 80 25.72 20.26 16.01
C ASN A 80 26.56 20.41 14.74
N ASP A 81 27.43 19.43 14.47
CA ASP A 81 28.32 19.44 13.31
C ASP A 81 27.49 19.31 12.03
N PHE A 82 26.51 18.40 12.04
CA PHE A 82 25.60 18.19 10.91
C PHE A 82 24.77 19.42 10.55
N ILE A 83 24.17 20.10 11.54
CA ILE A 83 23.38 21.32 11.31
C ILE A 83 24.27 22.47 10.84
N SER A 84 25.47 22.63 11.41
CA SER A 84 26.42 23.67 10.99
C SER A 84 26.80 23.50 9.52
N TYR A 85 27.04 22.25 9.12
CA TYR A 85 27.32 21.88 7.73
C TYR A 85 26.12 22.17 6.83
N LEU A 86 24.91 21.71 7.17
CA LEU A 86 23.71 21.95 6.36
C LEU A 86 23.40 23.43 6.20
N ASN A 87 23.58 24.24 7.25
CA ASN A 87 23.40 25.69 7.19
C ASN A 87 24.46 26.40 6.34
N SER A 88 25.66 25.84 6.23
CA SER A 88 26.68 26.37 5.31
C SER A 88 26.32 26.08 3.85
N VAL A 89 25.83 24.86 3.57
CA VAL A 89 25.47 24.41 2.22
C VAL A 89 24.16 25.04 1.75
N SER A 90 23.18 25.23 2.65
CA SER A 90 21.86 25.80 2.32
C SER A 90 21.93 27.26 1.90
N LYS A 91 22.99 27.99 2.24
CA LYS A 91 23.22 29.36 1.74
C LYS A 91 23.62 29.39 0.27
N LEU A 92 24.17 28.29 -0.23
CA LEU A 92 24.75 28.20 -1.57
C LEU A 92 23.82 27.46 -2.55
N LYS A 93 23.06 26.47 -2.08
CA LYS A 93 22.25 25.56 -2.93
C LYS A 93 20.94 25.16 -2.27
N ASN A 94 20.02 24.64 -3.08
CA ASN A 94 18.80 24.00 -2.61
C ASN A 94 19.15 22.61 -2.03
N ILE A 95 18.61 22.29 -0.85
CA ILE A 95 18.83 21.00 -0.19
C ILE A 95 17.51 20.28 0.00
N PHE A 96 17.46 19.03 -0.45
CA PHE A 96 16.37 18.09 -0.18
C PHE A 96 16.88 16.99 0.72
N LEU A 97 16.52 17.02 2.00
CA LEU A 97 16.85 15.97 2.94
C LEU A 97 15.67 15.00 3.02
N ILE A 98 15.92 13.73 2.72
CA ILE A 98 14.91 12.68 2.69
C ILE A 98 15.27 11.63 3.74
N LEU A 99 14.39 11.45 4.72
CA LEU A 99 14.52 10.38 5.71
C LEU A 99 13.56 9.24 5.36
N LYS A 100 14.13 8.11 4.94
CA LYS A 100 13.39 6.88 4.66
C LYS A 100 13.18 6.05 5.93
N ILE A 101 11.92 5.71 6.21
CA ILE A 101 11.51 4.95 7.40
C ILE A 101 10.77 3.69 6.94
N ASP A 102 11.44 2.54 7.02
CA ASP A 102 10.90 1.28 6.46
C ASP A 102 9.78 0.62 7.29
N ASN A 103 9.46 1.13 8.48
CA ASN A 103 8.32 0.70 9.31
C ASN A 103 7.99 1.80 10.31
N TYR A 104 7.05 2.69 9.99
CA TYR A 104 6.72 3.81 10.87
C TYR A 104 5.86 3.35 12.06
N ASP A 105 6.55 3.07 13.17
CA ASP A 105 5.94 2.63 14.43
C ASP A 105 5.86 3.74 15.48
N LYS A 106 5.07 3.51 16.54
CA LYS A 106 4.93 4.43 17.68
C LYS A 106 6.28 4.81 18.30
N SER A 107 7.23 3.87 18.38
CA SER A 107 8.57 4.11 18.91
C SER A 107 9.38 5.09 18.06
N ILE A 108 9.31 4.95 16.73
CA ILE A 108 9.96 5.83 15.77
C ILE A 108 9.28 7.19 15.73
N LYS A 109 7.94 7.23 15.80
CA LYS A 109 7.19 8.48 15.94
C LYS A 109 7.64 9.27 17.17
N THR A 110 7.66 8.64 18.34
CA THR A 110 8.12 9.29 19.58
C THR A 110 9.56 9.78 19.45
N PHE A 111 10.44 8.96 18.85
CA PHE A 111 11.83 9.32 18.60
C PHE A 111 11.95 10.58 17.72
N ILE A 112 11.30 10.60 16.55
CA ILE A 112 11.29 11.75 15.63
C ILE A 112 10.71 12.99 16.31
N SER A 113 9.57 12.87 16.99
CA SER A 113 8.94 13.99 17.70
C SER A 113 9.80 14.54 18.85
N SER A 114 10.58 13.68 19.51
CA SER A 114 11.49 14.09 20.59
C SER A 114 12.87 14.56 20.09
N SER A 115 13.16 14.38 18.80
CA SER A 115 14.49 14.58 18.26
C SER A 115 14.87 16.05 18.19
N LYS A 116 16.03 16.39 18.75
CA LYS A 116 16.58 17.74 18.69
C LYS A 116 16.92 18.14 17.25
N LEU A 117 17.39 17.18 16.46
CA LEU A 117 17.76 17.38 15.06
C LEU A 117 16.54 17.74 14.22
N VAL A 118 15.42 17.03 14.39
CA VAL A 118 14.15 17.34 13.70
C VAL A 118 13.66 18.74 14.06
N ASN A 119 13.71 19.11 15.34
CA ASN A 119 13.26 20.43 15.79
C ASN A 119 14.08 21.57 15.19
N GLU A 120 15.40 21.41 15.04
CA GLU A 120 16.25 22.41 14.37
C GLU A 120 16.08 22.41 12.85
N LEU A 121 15.93 21.22 12.23
CA LEU A 121 15.62 21.14 10.81
C LEU A 121 14.30 21.82 10.50
N CYS A 122 13.24 21.64 11.29
CA CYS A 122 11.96 22.28 11.00
C CYS A 122 11.91 23.80 11.25
N LYS A 123 12.93 24.37 11.91
CA LYS A 123 13.11 25.83 11.95
C LYS A 123 13.77 26.38 10.68
N SER A 124 14.65 25.58 10.06
CA SER A 124 15.51 26.00 8.95
C SER A 124 15.10 25.45 7.58
N PHE A 125 14.29 24.38 7.57
CA PHE A 125 13.79 23.66 6.40
C PHE A 125 12.25 23.63 6.44
N GLN A 126 11.62 23.61 5.27
CA GLN A 126 10.21 23.25 5.15
C GLN A 126 10.05 21.75 5.39
N CYS A 127 9.42 21.40 6.50
CA CYS A 127 9.19 20.01 6.91
C CYS A 127 7.85 19.49 6.38
N GLU A 128 7.86 18.35 5.71
CA GLU A 128 6.65 17.64 5.32
C GLU A 128 6.73 16.16 5.72
N GLU A 129 5.71 15.69 6.43
CA GLU A 129 5.55 14.30 6.84
C GLU A 129 4.65 13.55 5.84
N HIS A 130 5.14 12.44 5.32
CA HIS A 130 4.47 11.62 4.30
C HIS A 130 4.23 10.21 4.84
N LEU A 131 3.09 10.01 5.49
CA LEU A 131 2.72 8.72 6.07
C LEU A 131 1.89 7.88 5.13
N LYS A 132 2.18 6.58 5.08
CA LYS A 132 1.41 5.62 4.32
C LYS A 132 0.03 5.46 4.95
N LEU A 133 -1.00 5.76 4.17
CA LEU A 133 -2.39 5.57 4.58
C LEU A 133 -2.63 4.09 4.85
N LYS A 134 -3.12 3.79 6.05
CA LYS A 134 -3.39 2.42 6.47
C LYS A 134 -4.81 2.04 6.03
N TYR A 135 -4.99 0.80 5.59
CA TYR A 135 -6.24 0.33 4.99
C TYR A 135 -7.50 0.47 5.87
N TRP A 136 -7.34 0.62 7.19
CA TRP A 136 -8.46 0.85 8.12
C TRP A 136 -8.86 2.31 8.26
N GLN A 137 -8.05 3.27 7.78
CA GLN A 137 -8.35 4.69 7.79
C GLN A 137 -9.22 5.07 6.58
N VAL A 138 -10.39 4.43 6.45
CA VAL A 138 -11.27 4.54 5.27
C VAL A 138 -11.63 6.00 4.97
N ASN A 139 -11.89 6.80 5.99
CA ASN A 139 -12.21 8.23 5.82
C ASN A 139 -11.04 9.04 5.25
N GLU A 140 -9.80 8.73 5.66
CA GLU A 140 -8.60 9.40 5.15
C GLU A 140 -8.30 8.95 3.71
N ILE A 141 -8.50 7.67 3.39
CA ILE A 141 -8.38 7.16 2.02
C ILE A 141 -9.43 7.82 1.11
N ARG A 142 -10.68 7.94 1.58
CA ARG A 142 -11.74 8.67 0.85
C ARG A 142 -11.34 10.12 0.58
N ALA A 143 -10.81 10.82 1.58
CA ALA A 143 -10.34 12.19 1.40
C ALA A 143 -9.16 12.28 0.41
N TYR A 144 -8.24 11.31 0.47
CA TYR A 144 -7.09 11.21 -0.43
C TYR A 144 -7.51 10.96 -1.89
N VAL A 145 -8.43 10.01 -2.12
CA VAL A 145 -9.01 9.74 -3.45
C VAL A 145 -9.66 11.00 -4.01
N ASN A 146 -10.48 11.70 -3.21
CA ASN A 146 -11.10 12.96 -3.65
C ASN A 146 -10.07 14.03 -4.00
N LYS A 147 -9.03 14.21 -3.19
CA LYS A 147 -7.96 15.18 -3.46
C LYS A 147 -7.27 14.90 -4.81
N ILE A 148 -6.98 13.64 -5.12
CA ILE A 148 -6.36 13.27 -6.40
C ILE A 148 -7.36 13.38 -7.55
N ALA A 149 -8.62 13.02 -7.33
CA ALA A 149 -9.68 13.15 -8.34
C ALA A 149 -9.87 14.61 -8.74
N GLU A 150 -9.93 15.52 -7.77
CA GLU A 150 -10.03 16.97 -7.99
C GLU A 150 -8.83 17.50 -8.78
N ALA A 151 -7.61 17.09 -8.44
CA ALA A 151 -6.39 17.45 -9.17
C ALA A 151 -6.44 17.01 -10.64
N ASN A 152 -7.08 15.87 -10.92
CA ASN A 152 -7.28 15.33 -12.27
C ASN A 152 -8.61 15.78 -12.92
N LYS A 153 -9.35 16.71 -12.31
CA LYS A 153 -10.64 17.25 -12.77
C LYS A 153 -11.76 16.20 -12.91
N ILE A 154 -11.72 15.17 -12.07
CA ILE A 154 -12.70 14.09 -12.02
C ILE A 154 -13.57 14.24 -10.76
N LYS A 155 -14.84 13.86 -10.85
CA LYS A 155 -15.76 13.77 -9.70
C LYS A 155 -16.30 12.36 -9.59
N PHE A 156 -16.27 11.76 -8.41
CA PHE A 156 -16.94 10.48 -8.18
C PHE A 156 -18.40 10.70 -7.75
N GLN A 157 -19.29 9.80 -8.16
CA GLN A 157 -20.56 9.60 -7.45
C GLN A 157 -20.29 8.99 -6.07
N SER A 158 -21.16 9.22 -5.08
CA SER A 158 -20.98 8.74 -3.70
C SER A 158 -20.72 7.24 -3.66
N ASP A 159 -21.52 6.47 -4.39
CA ASP A 159 -21.50 5.01 -4.33
C ASP A 159 -20.30 4.46 -5.11
N ALA A 160 -19.94 5.12 -6.20
CA ALA A 160 -18.75 4.80 -7.00
C ALA A 160 -17.45 5.01 -6.23
N LEU A 161 -17.40 6.04 -5.38
CA LEU A 161 -16.25 6.31 -4.53
C LEU A 161 -16.06 5.20 -3.50
N ASP A 162 -17.15 4.73 -2.90
CA ASP A 162 -17.09 3.71 -1.87
C ASP A 162 -16.62 2.37 -2.43
N ASP A 163 -17.16 1.97 -3.59
CA ASP A 163 -16.72 0.77 -4.30
C ASP A 163 -15.24 0.85 -4.73
N PHE A 164 -14.79 2.03 -5.17
CA PHE A 164 -13.39 2.27 -5.52
C PHE A 164 -12.46 2.19 -4.30
N VAL A 165 -12.82 2.86 -3.20
CA VAL A 165 -12.05 2.82 -1.96
C VAL A 165 -11.99 1.39 -1.43
N ASP A 166 -13.08 0.64 -1.47
CA ASP A 166 -13.08 -0.75 -1.02
C ASP A 166 -12.20 -1.67 -1.87
N SER A 167 -12.11 -1.40 -3.17
CA SER A 167 -11.25 -2.14 -4.10
C SER A 167 -9.76 -1.83 -3.91
N PHE A 168 -9.41 -0.59 -3.55
CA PHE A 168 -8.02 -0.11 -3.52
C PHE A 168 -7.45 0.21 -2.12
N LYS A 169 -8.24 0.07 -1.04
CA LYS A 169 -7.78 0.35 0.34
C LYS A 169 -6.53 -0.41 0.77
N GLU A 170 -6.25 -1.59 0.19
CA GLU A 170 -5.04 -2.37 0.48
C GLU A 170 -3.82 -1.92 -0.34
N GLN A 171 -4.04 -1.26 -1.47
CA GLN A 171 -3.01 -0.82 -2.42
C GLN A 171 -3.09 0.69 -2.63
N THR A 172 -2.97 1.46 -1.55
CA THR A 172 -3.09 2.93 -1.59
C THR A 172 -2.07 3.60 -2.51
N GLU A 173 -0.92 2.97 -2.71
CA GLU A 173 0.14 3.39 -3.66
C GLU A 173 -0.34 3.39 -5.12
N ASN A 174 -1.28 2.49 -5.48
CA ASN A 174 -1.77 2.35 -6.85
C ASN A 174 -2.91 3.32 -7.18
N ILE A 175 -3.53 3.94 -6.16
CA ILE A 175 -4.67 4.86 -6.32
C ILE A 175 -4.40 5.96 -7.37
N PRO A 176 -3.26 6.69 -7.35
CA PRO A 176 -3.00 7.75 -8.32
C PRO A 176 -2.98 7.23 -9.77
N ALA A 177 -2.33 6.09 -10.01
CA ALA A 177 -2.24 5.50 -11.34
C ALA A 177 -3.62 5.05 -11.85
N GLU A 178 -4.45 4.52 -10.98
CA GLU A 178 -5.81 4.09 -11.32
C GLU A 178 -6.74 5.27 -11.62
N ILE A 179 -6.62 6.37 -10.88
CA ILE A 179 -7.40 7.60 -11.18
C ILE A 179 -7.02 8.16 -12.55
N ILE A 180 -5.74 8.14 -12.94
CA ILE A 180 -5.28 8.56 -14.27
C ILE A 180 -5.87 7.66 -15.38
N LYS A 181 -5.94 6.35 -15.15
CA LYS A 181 -6.59 5.42 -16.08
C LYS A 181 -8.08 5.72 -16.23
N LEU A 182 -8.78 5.97 -15.12
CA LEU A 182 -10.20 6.34 -15.15
C LEU A 182 -10.44 7.64 -15.91
N GLN A 183 -9.56 8.62 -15.76
CA GLN A 183 -9.59 9.85 -16.55
C GLN A 183 -9.51 9.55 -18.05
N THR A 184 -8.54 8.72 -18.43
CA THR A 184 -8.27 8.38 -19.84
C THR A 184 -9.44 7.62 -20.45
N TYR A 185 -10.02 6.68 -19.70
CA TYR A 185 -11.13 5.84 -20.18
C TYR A 185 -12.40 6.65 -20.48
N ARG A 186 -12.56 7.80 -19.83
CA ARG A 186 -13.86 8.46 -19.76
C ARG A 186 -13.98 9.78 -20.49
N LEU A 187 -12.90 10.26 -21.09
CA LEU A 187 -12.97 11.44 -21.94
C LEU A 187 -14.09 11.27 -22.99
N PRO A 188 -15.06 12.20 -23.05
CA PRO A 188 -15.03 13.57 -22.50
C PRO A 188 -15.71 13.80 -21.13
N ASP A 189 -16.33 12.80 -20.50
CA ASP A 189 -17.12 12.96 -19.27
C ASP A 189 -16.30 12.86 -17.97
N ASN A 190 -16.56 13.76 -17.01
CA ASN A 190 -15.76 13.90 -15.79
C ASN A 190 -16.40 13.33 -14.49
N THR A 191 -17.66 12.88 -14.46
CA THR A 191 -18.39 12.26 -13.30
C THR A 191 -18.42 10.71 -13.08
N ILE A 192 -17.44 10.05 -12.45
CA ILE A 192 -17.32 8.57 -12.42
C ILE A 192 -18.56 7.93 -11.79
N SER A 193 -19.17 6.99 -12.52
CA SER A 193 -20.35 6.24 -12.10
C SER A 193 -19.99 4.87 -11.51
N GLN A 194 -20.88 4.34 -10.68
CA GLN A 194 -20.70 3.06 -10.00
C GLN A 194 -20.51 1.90 -10.98
N ASN A 195 -21.32 1.86 -12.04
CA ASN A 195 -21.24 0.84 -13.09
C ASN A 195 -19.85 0.79 -13.75
N LEU A 196 -19.22 1.94 -13.94
CA LEU A 196 -17.90 2.00 -14.56
C LEU A 196 -16.81 1.44 -13.64
N VAL A 197 -16.86 1.77 -12.34
CA VAL A 197 -15.95 1.22 -11.34
C VAL A 197 -16.10 -0.29 -11.27
N ASN A 198 -17.34 -0.79 -11.20
CA ASN A 198 -17.63 -2.23 -11.13
C ASN A 198 -17.16 -2.97 -12.39
N ASN A 199 -17.34 -2.38 -13.58
CA ASN A 199 -16.88 -3.00 -14.82
C ASN A 199 -15.36 -3.10 -14.91
N LEU A 200 -14.61 -2.07 -14.47
CA LEU A 200 -13.15 -2.03 -14.60
C LEU A 200 -12.42 -2.79 -13.48
N TYR A 201 -12.97 -2.81 -12.27
CA TYR A 201 -12.27 -3.29 -11.08
C TYR A 201 -12.87 -4.54 -10.44
N SER A 202 -13.80 -5.21 -11.12
CA SER A 202 -14.43 -6.46 -10.69
C SER A 202 -13.47 -7.59 -10.28
N SER A 203 -12.19 -7.55 -10.68
CA SER A 203 -11.28 -8.69 -10.55
C SER A 203 -10.87 -9.07 -9.11
N THR A 204 -10.67 -8.12 -8.20
CA THR A 204 -10.38 -8.44 -6.77
C THR A 204 -11.65 -8.84 -6.02
N SER A 205 -12.79 -8.23 -6.35
CA SER A 205 -14.09 -8.67 -5.85
C SER A 205 -14.44 -10.10 -6.28
N ASN A 206 -13.95 -10.58 -7.44
CA ASN A 206 -14.30 -11.91 -7.95
C ASN A 206 -13.84 -13.05 -7.03
N ILE A 207 -12.65 -12.98 -6.42
CA ILE A 207 -12.18 -14.06 -5.50
C ILE A 207 -12.97 -14.04 -4.18
N ASP A 208 -13.36 -12.86 -3.72
CA ASP A 208 -14.13 -12.69 -2.49
C ASP A 208 -15.57 -13.15 -2.68
N ILE A 209 -16.19 -12.76 -3.80
CA ILE A 209 -17.52 -13.20 -4.23
C ILE A 209 -17.53 -14.72 -4.43
N LEU A 210 -16.52 -15.28 -5.11
CA LEU A 210 -16.33 -16.73 -5.23
C LEU A 210 -16.31 -17.43 -3.89
N PHE A 211 -15.46 -16.94 -2.98
CA PHE A 211 -15.29 -17.57 -1.68
C PHE A 211 -16.58 -17.52 -0.88
N ASN A 212 -17.29 -16.39 -0.94
CA ASN A 212 -18.60 -16.23 -0.32
C ASN A 212 -19.61 -17.22 -0.90
N SER A 213 -19.67 -17.38 -2.22
CA SER A 213 -20.58 -18.31 -2.89
C SER A 213 -20.31 -19.79 -2.54
N LEU A 214 -19.04 -20.18 -2.36
CA LEU A 214 -18.67 -21.52 -1.89
C LEU A 214 -19.22 -21.81 -0.48
N ILE A 215 -19.32 -20.77 0.33
CA ILE A 215 -19.72 -20.86 1.73
C ILE A 215 -21.23 -20.76 1.91
N SER A 216 -21.87 -19.78 1.26
CA SER A 216 -23.27 -19.37 1.48
C SER A 216 -24.32 -20.36 0.98
N LYS A 217 -23.94 -21.39 0.20
CA LYS A 217 -24.81 -22.43 -0.43
C LYS A 217 -25.89 -21.90 -1.38
N LYS A 218 -26.15 -20.60 -1.42
CA LYS A 218 -27.16 -19.96 -2.25
C LYS A 218 -26.45 -18.93 -3.12
N ASP A 219 -26.40 -19.19 -4.42
CA ASP A 219 -26.41 -18.13 -5.44
C ASP A 219 -26.63 -18.75 -6.82
N ASP A 220 -27.63 -18.24 -7.53
CA ASP A 220 -27.89 -18.54 -8.95
C ASP A 220 -26.77 -17.99 -9.87
N ASN A 221 -25.87 -17.15 -9.33
CA ASN A 221 -24.78 -16.49 -10.05
C ASN A 221 -23.46 -17.28 -10.08
N GLN A 222 -23.41 -18.50 -9.52
CA GLN A 222 -22.17 -19.29 -9.46
C GLN A 222 -21.56 -19.57 -10.84
N VAL A 223 -22.41 -19.78 -11.86
CA VAL A 223 -21.96 -20.08 -13.23
C VAL A 223 -21.27 -18.85 -13.86
N GLU A 224 -21.89 -17.67 -13.77
CA GLU A 224 -21.35 -16.42 -14.31
C GLU A 224 -20.01 -16.04 -13.64
N VAL A 225 -19.93 -16.23 -12.32
CA VAL A 225 -18.69 -15.96 -11.59
C VAL A 225 -17.60 -16.93 -12.06
N ILE A 226 -17.86 -18.23 -12.16
CA ILE A 226 -16.89 -19.22 -12.64
C ILE A 226 -16.40 -18.90 -14.06
N GLU A 227 -17.30 -18.52 -14.96
CA GLU A 227 -16.96 -18.14 -16.34
C GLU A 227 -16.07 -16.89 -16.38
N SER A 228 -16.35 -15.88 -15.54
CA SER A 228 -15.54 -14.67 -15.47
C SER A 228 -14.08 -14.95 -15.08
N ILE A 229 -13.83 -15.96 -14.23
CA ILE A 229 -12.49 -16.27 -13.73
C ILE A 229 -11.70 -17.13 -14.69
N ASN A 230 -12.37 -18.09 -15.33
CA ASN A 230 -11.76 -18.92 -16.37
C ASN A 230 -11.19 -18.07 -17.52
N ASN A 231 -11.78 -16.90 -17.77
CA ASN A 231 -11.36 -15.98 -18.82
C ASN A 231 -10.19 -15.05 -18.41
N ILE A 232 -9.93 -14.85 -17.11
CA ILE A 232 -9.07 -13.76 -16.63
C ILE A 232 -7.83 -14.25 -15.87
N GLN A 233 -7.90 -15.38 -15.15
CA GLN A 233 -6.83 -15.77 -14.22
C GLN A 233 -6.36 -17.22 -14.38
N ASN A 234 -5.09 -17.46 -14.03
CA ASN A 234 -4.54 -18.81 -13.94
C ASN A 234 -5.29 -19.61 -12.86
N PRO A 235 -5.88 -20.77 -13.19
CA PRO A 235 -6.65 -21.57 -12.22
C PRO A 235 -5.86 -21.95 -10.96
N LEU A 236 -4.55 -22.15 -11.06
CA LEU A 236 -3.71 -22.41 -9.88
C LEU A 236 -3.68 -21.23 -8.90
N TYR A 237 -3.61 -20.01 -9.43
CA TYR A 237 -3.60 -18.81 -8.60
C TYR A 237 -4.93 -18.66 -7.85
N VAL A 238 -6.05 -18.89 -8.55
CA VAL A 238 -7.40 -18.84 -7.97
C VAL A 238 -7.53 -19.88 -6.85
N ILE A 239 -7.12 -21.12 -7.11
CA ILE A 239 -7.18 -22.19 -6.10
C ILE A 239 -6.30 -21.85 -4.89
N ALA A 240 -5.08 -21.36 -5.12
CA ALA A 240 -4.18 -20.96 -4.03
C ALA A 240 -4.75 -19.80 -3.20
N ALA A 241 -5.35 -18.80 -3.85
CA ALA A 241 -6.00 -17.68 -3.18
C ALA A 241 -7.21 -18.13 -2.35
N LEU A 242 -8.06 -19.01 -2.90
CA LEU A 242 -9.19 -19.61 -2.19
C LEU A 242 -8.73 -20.45 -0.99
N GLN A 243 -7.65 -21.22 -1.13
CA GLN A 243 -7.09 -21.99 -0.01
C GLN A 243 -6.58 -21.10 1.11
N ASN A 244 -5.85 -20.03 0.77
CA ASN A 244 -5.34 -19.08 1.75
C ASN A 244 -6.49 -18.40 2.51
N LYS A 245 -7.54 -17.99 1.80
CA LYS A 245 -8.78 -17.50 2.43
C LYS A 245 -9.44 -18.56 3.31
N ALA A 246 -9.66 -19.77 2.80
CA ALA A 246 -10.30 -20.85 3.56
C ALA A 246 -9.55 -21.16 4.87
N ARG A 247 -8.21 -21.23 4.83
CA ARG A 247 -7.36 -21.42 6.01
C ARG A 247 -7.46 -20.24 6.98
N TYR A 248 -7.47 -19.02 6.48
CA TYR A 248 -7.64 -17.82 7.30
C TYR A 248 -8.98 -17.82 8.05
N TYR A 249 -10.08 -18.08 7.33
CA TYR A 249 -11.42 -18.14 7.92
C TYR A 249 -11.57 -19.32 8.89
N TYR A 250 -10.94 -20.47 8.60
CA TYR A 250 -10.89 -21.60 9.54
C TYR A 250 -10.15 -21.23 10.84
N LEU A 251 -9.01 -20.56 10.73
CA LEU A 251 -8.26 -20.09 11.89
C LEU A 251 -9.05 -19.08 12.72
N LEU A 252 -9.76 -18.14 12.07
CA LEU A 252 -10.66 -17.21 12.74
C LEU A 252 -11.79 -17.93 13.47
N ALA A 253 -12.38 -18.96 12.87
CA ALA A 253 -13.44 -19.77 13.49
C ALA A 253 -12.98 -20.45 14.77
N LEU A 254 -11.79 -21.05 14.77
CA LEU A 254 -11.18 -21.62 15.97
C LEU A 254 -10.91 -20.55 17.04
N CYS A 255 -10.39 -19.38 16.64
CA CYS A 255 -10.16 -18.27 17.57
C CYS A 255 -11.47 -17.77 18.21
N GLN A 256 -12.57 -17.81 17.45
CA GLN A 256 -13.90 -17.42 17.93
C GLN A 256 -14.48 -18.47 18.90
N GLU A 257 -14.32 -19.76 18.63
CA GLU A 257 -14.74 -20.84 19.54
C GLU A 257 -14.05 -20.71 20.91
N VAL A 258 -12.78 -20.32 20.92
CA VAL A 258 -11.97 -20.09 22.13
C VAL A 258 -12.21 -18.70 22.74
N SER A 259 -13.06 -17.85 22.14
CA SER A 259 -13.40 -16.51 22.61
C SER A 259 -12.19 -15.58 22.81
N LEU A 260 -11.20 -15.67 21.92
CA LEU A 260 -10.00 -14.82 21.98
C LEU A 260 -10.32 -13.34 21.71
N SER A 261 -9.59 -12.45 22.37
CA SER A 261 -9.69 -11.02 22.14
C SER A 261 -9.10 -10.62 20.79
N GLY A 262 -9.54 -9.49 20.22
CA GLY A 262 -9.05 -9.02 18.91
C GLY A 262 -7.53 -8.83 18.84
N LEU A 263 -6.87 -8.52 19.96
CA LEU A 263 -5.42 -8.39 20.04
C LEU A 263 -4.71 -9.76 20.02
N GLU A 264 -5.31 -10.79 20.62
CA GLU A 264 -4.80 -12.16 20.56
C GLU A 264 -4.98 -12.75 19.17
N ILE A 265 -6.14 -12.49 18.55
CA ILE A 265 -6.39 -12.85 17.15
C ILE A 265 -5.35 -12.20 16.24
N GLN A 266 -5.02 -10.94 16.45
CA GLN A 266 -3.95 -10.27 15.68
C GLN A 266 -2.59 -10.93 15.86
N LYS A 267 -2.22 -11.35 17.08
CA LYS A 267 -0.95 -12.04 17.32
C LYS A 267 -0.87 -13.40 16.61
N ILE A 268 -1.98 -14.12 16.54
CA ILE A 268 -2.05 -15.46 15.94
C ILE A 268 -2.14 -15.38 14.41
N THR A 269 -3.02 -14.52 13.91
CA THR A 269 -3.32 -14.43 12.47
C THR A 269 -2.37 -13.48 11.73
N GLY A 270 -1.68 -12.58 12.45
CA GLY A 270 -0.95 -11.45 11.86
C GLY A 270 -1.85 -10.38 11.26
N VAL A 271 -3.18 -10.54 11.32
CA VAL A 271 -4.15 -9.64 10.71
C VAL A 271 -4.65 -8.60 11.70
N HIS A 272 -4.75 -7.33 11.27
CA HIS A 272 -5.21 -6.25 12.14
C HIS A 272 -6.64 -6.51 12.69
N PRO A 273 -6.94 -6.12 13.95
CA PRO A 273 -8.22 -6.40 14.60
C PRO A 273 -9.45 -5.90 13.83
N TYR A 274 -9.33 -4.78 13.12
CA TYR A 274 -10.43 -4.24 12.31
C TYR A 274 -10.88 -5.19 11.18
N ARG A 275 -9.91 -5.79 10.47
CA ARG A 275 -10.20 -6.77 9.40
C ARG A 275 -10.74 -8.05 10.01
N ALA A 276 -10.07 -8.55 11.05
CA ALA A 276 -10.54 -9.72 11.79
C ALA A 276 -11.98 -9.55 12.30
N GLN A 277 -12.39 -8.38 12.80
CA GLN A 277 -13.76 -8.13 13.27
C GLN A 277 -14.81 -8.22 12.15
N LYS A 278 -14.52 -7.65 10.97
CA LYS A 278 -15.41 -7.80 9.80
C LYS A 278 -15.53 -9.27 9.42
N ASP A 279 -14.41 -9.98 9.37
CA ASP A 279 -14.36 -11.37 8.93
C ASP A 279 -14.96 -12.34 9.96
N ILE A 280 -14.90 -12.03 11.27
CA ILE A 280 -15.58 -12.78 12.34
C ILE A 280 -17.10 -12.77 12.15
N SER A 281 -17.68 -11.65 11.69
CA SER A 281 -19.12 -11.58 11.43
C SER A 281 -19.55 -12.56 10.32
N PHE A 282 -18.67 -12.79 9.35
CA PHE A 282 -18.84 -13.75 8.28
C PHE A 282 -18.70 -15.20 8.78
N VAL A 283 -17.71 -15.46 9.65
CA VAL A 283 -17.47 -16.79 10.25
C VAL A 283 -18.62 -17.27 11.14
N LYS A 284 -19.30 -16.37 11.86
CA LYS A 284 -20.42 -16.71 12.75
C LYS A 284 -21.52 -17.55 12.09
N ASN A 285 -21.70 -17.39 10.77
CA ASN A 285 -22.74 -18.07 10.02
C ASN A 285 -22.25 -19.36 9.33
N THR A 286 -21.03 -19.80 9.63
CA THR A 286 -20.36 -20.91 8.94
C THR A 286 -19.81 -21.93 9.93
N SER A 287 -20.02 -23.22 9.65
CA SER A 287 -19.44 -24.27 10.51
C SER A 287 -17.96 -24.49 10.21
N THR A 288 -17.17 -24.73 11.27
CA THR A 288 -15.75 -25.10 11.19
C THR A 288 -15.52 -26.32 10.31
N GLU A 289 -16.39 -27.33 10.43
CA GLU A 289 -16.38 -28.53 9.58
C GLU A 289 -16.52 -28.21 8.09
N ARG A 290 -17.38 -27.23 7.74
CA ARG A 290 -17.57 -26.84 6.33
C ARG A 290 -16.33 -26.18 5.76
N LEU A 291 -15.69 -25.27 6.52
CA LEU A 291 -14.43 -24.65 6.12
C LEU A 291 -13.33 -25.71 5.93
N LEU A 292 -13.25 -26.69 6.83
CA LEU A 292 -12.30 -27.80 6.74
C LEU A 292 -12.55 -28.68 5.51
N ASN A 293 -13.82 -28.96 5.17
CA ASN A 293 -14.18 -29.69 3.97
C ASN A 293 -13.84 -28.90 2.69
N ILE A 294 -14.08 -27.59 2.66
CA ILE A 294 -13.67 -26.73 1.54
C ILE A 294 -12.15 -26.80 1.34
N ILE A 295 -11.35 -26.72 2.41
CA ILE A 295 -9.88 -26.84 2.35
C ILE A 295 -9.48 -28.19 1.74
N LYS A 296 -10.12 -29.30 2.14
CA LYS A 296 -9.87 -30.63 1.57
C LYS A 296 -10.16 -30.68 0.07
N ILE A 297 -11.34 -30.21 -0.35
CA ILE A 297 -11.75 -30.18 -1.77
C ILE A 297 -10.74 -29.35 -2.59
N LEU A 298 -10.39 -28.15 -2.12
CA LEU A 298 -9.41 -27.29 -2.80
C LEU A 298 -8.05 -27.97 -2.94
N SER A 299 -7.61 -28.72 -1.91
CA SER A 299 -6.33 -29.43 -1.93
C SER A 299 -6.36 -30.62 -2.91
N GLU A 300 -7.47 -31.35 -2.96
CA GLU A 300 -7.65 -32.43 -3.93
C GLU A 300 -7.64 -31.92 -5.37
N VAL A 301 -8.36 -30.83 -5.65
CA VAL A 301 -8.42 -30.24 -7.00
C VAL A 301 -7.06 -29.70 -7.40
N GLU A 302 -6.35 -29.01 -6.50
CA GLU A 302 -4.99 -28.54 -6.75
C GLU A 302 -4.05 -29.70 -7.12
N CYS A 303 -4.10 -30.81 -6.37
CA CYS A 303 -3.29 -31.99 -6.63
C CYS A 303 -3.60 -32.59 -8.00
N LYS A 304 -4.89 -32.75 -8.35
CA LYS A 304 -5.30 -33.25 -9.67
C LYS A 304 -4.85 -32.33 -10.81
N LEU A 305 -4.90 -31.02 -10.61
CA LEU A 305 -4.46 -30.07 -11.62
C LEU A 305 -2.94 -30.08 -11.79
N LYS A 306 -2.16 -30.13 -10.71
CA LYS A 306 -0.69 -30.23 -10.76
C LYS A 306 -0.19 -31.55 -11.36
N THR A 307 -0.96 -32.63 -11.19
CA THR A 307 -0.64 -33.96 -11.73
C THR A 307 -1.14 -34.19 -13.16
N GLY A 308 -1.80 -33.21 -13.79
CA GLY A 308 -2.33 -33.32 -15.15
C GLY A 308 -3.63 -34.12 -15.27
N ASN A 309 -4.21 -34.55 -14.15
CA ASN A 309 -5.44 -35.36 -14.09
C ASN A 309 -6.74 -34.51 -14.15
N CYS A 310 -6.62 -33.20 -14.33
CA CYS A 310 -7.75 -32.27 -14.46
C CYS A 310 -7.36 -31.14 -15.41
N SER A 311 -8.24 -30.81 -16.35
CA SER A 311 -8.01 -29.65 -17.22
C SER A 311 -8.18 -28.34 -16.42
N PRO A 312 -7.40 -27.29 -16.73
CA PRO A 312 -7.43 -26.03 -15.98
C PRO A 312 -8.82 -25.38 -15.91
N GLY A 313 -9.57 -25.38 -17.02
CA GLY A 313 -10.91 -24.77 -17.08
C GLY A 313 -12.00 -25.52 -16.30
N LEU A 314 -11.81 -26.83 -16.07
CA LEU A 314 -12.75 -27.65 -15.29
C LEU A 314 -12.43 -27.69 -13.79
N ALA A 315 -11.22 -27.29 -13.39
CA ALA A 315 -10.80 -27.38 -12.00
C ALA A 315 -11.64 -26.50 -11.07
N VAL A 316 -11.91 -25.25 -11.48
CA VAL A 316 -12.76 -24.32 -10.72
C VAL A 316 -14.19 -24.86 -10.62
N GLN A 317 -14.78 -25.32 -11.72
CA GLN A 317 -16.12 -25.92 -11.74
C GLN A 317 -16.23 -27.15 -10.81
N ASN A 318 -15.22 -28.01 -10.81
CA ASN A 318 -15.18 -29.20 -9.96
C ASN A 318 -15.18 -28.89 -8.46
N ILE A 319 -14.62 -27.74 -8.05
CA ILE A 319 -14.65 -27.29 -6.65
C ILE A 319 -16.09 -27.03 -6.23
N PHE A 320 -16.85 -26.31 -7.05
CA PHE A 320 -18.25 -25.97 -6.77
C PHE A 320 -19.14 -27.20 -6.72
N LEU A 321 -19.05 -28.07 -7.73
CA LEU A 321 -19.83 -29.31 -7.78
C LEU A 321 -19.59 -30.18 -6.54
N LYS A 322 -18.32 -30.39 -6.17
CA LYS A 322 -17.99 -31.17 -4.97
C LYS A 322 -18.46 -30.50 -3.67
N SER A 323 -18.36 -29.18 -3.58
CA SER A 323 -18.76 -28.42 -2.38
C SER A 323 -20.27 -28.41 -2.12
N ASN A 324 -21.07 -28.56 -3.19
CA ASN A 324 -22.53 -28.67 -3.15
C ASN A 324 -23.02 -30.11 -2.97
N CYS A 325 -22.27 -31.12 -3.44
CA CYS A 325 -22.63 -32.53 -3.31
C CYS A 325 -22.33 -33.18 -1.94
N LEU A 326 -21.54 -32.54 -1.06
CA LEU A 326 -21.20 -33.07 0.27
C LEU A 326 -22.27 -32.75 1.34
N ILE A 327 -23.55 -32.94 0.99
CA ILE A 327 -24.68 -32.88 1.93
C ILE A 327 -25.27 -34.28 2.06
#